data_AF-A0ABD5JP29-F1
#
_entry.id   AF-A0ABD5JP29-F1
#
_cell.length_a   1.000
_cell.length_b   1.000
_cell.length_c   1.000
_cell.angle_alpha   90.00
_cell.angle_beta   90.00
_cell.angle_gamma   90.00
#
_symmetry.space_group_name_H-M   'P 1'
#
loop_
_entity.id
_entity.type
_entity.pdbx_description
1 polymer ?
#
loop_
_entity_poly.entity_id
_entity_poly.type
_entity_poly.pdbx_seq_one_letter_code
_entity_poly.pdbx_strand_id
1 'polypeptide(L)'
;YGGRQKALRYLAALEAAYKAKLRGDVGFVSLITKNPEHPHWLTLRGVPDAIRGYDLEYLADFVDLDKFKPYIGRSNVEAVGLSRNCTVFNLVSRWAHKNVLAFKQQGYTVQGWLKEVHYQCMRVNGDFPVPMWEKEVKCISKSIANWVWYKFD
;
A
#
# COMPACT_ATOMS: atom_id res chain seq x y z
N TYR A 1 6.58 -9.94 -9.04
CA TYR A 1 6.84 -9.44 -7.67
C TYR A 1 6.32 -10.44 -6.65
N GLY A 2 7.18 -11.34 -6.17
CA GLY A 2 6.85 -12.42 -5.24
C GLY A 2 7.66 -12.35 -3.93
N GLY A 3 7.90 -11.14 -3.42
CA GLY A 3 8.55 -10.96 -2.11
C GLY A 3 7.79 -11.70 -1.01
N ARG A 4 8.48 -12.03 0.10
CA ARG A 4 7.96 -12.83 1.23
C ARG A 4 6.71 -12.18 1.85
N GLN A 5 5.54 -12.39 1.24
CA GLN A 5 4.28 -11.81 1.69
C GLN A 5 3.94 -12.17 3.13
N LYS A 6 4.41 -13.33 3.61
CA LYS A 6 4.28 -13.74 5.01
C LYS A 6 4.94 -12.73 5.97
N ALA A 7 6.11 -12.23 5.62
CA ALA A 7 6.83 -11.24 6.44
C ALA A 7 6.13 -9.88 6.42
N LEU A 8 5.64 -9.43 5.25
CA LEU A 8 4.88 -8.18 5.13
C LEU A 8 3.57 -8.23 5.92
N ARG A 9 2.85 -9.36 5.86
CA ARG A 9 1.63 -9.57 6.66
C ARG A 9 1.91 -9.57 8.15
N TYR A 10 3.04 -10.16 8.56
CA TYR A 10 3.45 -10.18 9.96
C TYR A 10 3.74 -8.76 10.48
N LEU A 11 4.51 -7.98 9.72
CA LEU A 11 4.76 -6.57 10.02
C LEU A 11 3.45 -5.77 10.09
N ALA A 12 2.56 -5.92 9.11
CA ALA A 12 1.30 -5.18 9.09
C ALA A 12 0.36 -5.54 10.25
N ALA A 13 0.33 -6.81 10.68
CA ALA A 13 -0.43 -7.23 11.86
C ALA A 13 0.12 -6.55 13.13
N LEU A 14 1.46 -6.49 13.27
CA LEU A 14 2.12 -5.79 14.38
C LEU A 14 1.79 -4.29 14.36
N GLU A 15 1.94 -3.63 13.21
CA GLU A 15 1.62 -2.20 13.06
C GLU A 15 0.16 -1.91 13.41
N ALA A 16 -0.79 -2.71 12.94
CA ALA A 16 -2.21 -2.58 13.25
C ALA A 16 -2.47 -2.76 14.76
N ALA A 17 -1.86 -3.77 15.38
CA ALA A 17 -2.02 -4.05 16.79
C ALA A 17 -1.46 -2.92 17.67
N TYR A 18 -0.28 -2.38 17.33
CA TYR A 18 0.30 -1.24 18.03
C TYR A 18 -0.46 0.06 17.77
N LYS A 19 -0.93 0.32 16.55
CA LYS A 19 -1.80 1.47 16.25
C LYS A 19 -3.05 1.43 17.12
N ALA A 20 -3.68 0.27 17.29
CA ALA A 20 -4.82 0.10 18.19
C ALA A 20 -4.43 0.29 19.66
N LYS A 21 -3.35 -0.36 20.13
CA LYS A 21 -2.91 -0.31 21.53
C LYS A 21 -2.50 1.10 21.97
N LEU A 22 -1.79 1.84 21.12
CA LEU A 22 -1.31 3.19 21.39
C LEU A 22 -2.32 4.28 21.02
N ARG A 23 -3.49 3.92 20.50
CA ARG A 23 -4.48 4.86 19.94
C ARG A 23 -3.86 5.79 18.90
N GLY A 24 -2.99 5.22 18.07
CA GLY A 24 -2.30 5.94 17.01
C GLY A 24 -3.27 6.49 15.97
N ASP A 25 -2.89 7.59 15.34
CA ASP A 25 -3.70 8.23 14.30
C ASP A 25 -3.95 7.27 13.13
N VAL A 26 -5.23 7.01 12.85
CA VAL A 26 -5.66 6.14 11.74
C VAL A 26 -5.24 6.73 10.39
N GLY A 27 -5.24 8.06 10.27
CA GLY A 27 -4.87 8.79 9.05
C GLY A 27 -3.36 8.93 8.82
N PHE A 28 -2.52 8.49 9.75
CA PHE A 28 -1.07 8.52 9.57
C PHE A 28 -0.64 7.55 8.47
N VAL A 29 -0.05 8.11 7.40
CA VAL A 29 0.37 7.40 6.18
C VAL A 29 1.89 7.26 6.06
N SER A 30 2.64 7.45 7.15
CA SER A 30 4.11 7.29 7.22
C SER A 30 4.91 8.10 6.19
N LEU A 31 4.34 9.18 5.63
CA LEU A 31 4.97 10.00 4.59
C LEU A 31 6.10 10.89 5.11
N ILE A 32 5.99 11.35 6.36
CA ILE A 32 6.95 12.23 7.00
C ILE A 32 7.25 11.65 8.39
N THR A 33 8.51 11.27 8.60
CA THR A 33 9.02 10.83 9.90
C THR A 33 10.25 11.66 10.23
N LYS A 34 10.33 12.17 11.47
CA LYS A 34 11.56 12.82 11.94
C LYS A 34 12.62 11.75 12.19
N ASN A 35 13.86 11.99 11.78
CA ASN A 35 14.97 11.12 12.14
C ASN A 35 15.27 11.29 13.65
N PRO A 36 15.07 10.26 14.50
CA PRO A 36 15.29 10.35 15.94
C PRO A 36 16.77 10.58 16.32
N GLU A 37 17.71 10.33 15.41
CA GLU A 37 19.14 10.56 15.63
C GLU A 37 19.62 11.96 15.20
N HIS A 38 18.75 12.78 14.60
CA HIS A 38 19.17 14.06 14.06
C HIS A 38 19.38 15.11 15.18
N PRO A 39 20.53 15.83 15.22
CA PRO A 39 20.95 16.65 16.37
C PRO A 39 19.99 17.77 16.80
N HIS A 40 19.17 18.26 15.87
CA HIS A 40 18.21 19.35 16.14
C HIS A 40 16.95 18.90 16.90
N TRP A 41 16.77 17.59 17.16
CA TRP A 41 15.58 17.09 17.85
C TRP A 41 15.91 16.66 19.27
N LEU A 42 15.07 17.08 20.23
CA LEU A 42 15.06 16.48 21.56
C LEU A 42 14.31 15.13 21.48
N THR A 43 15.07 14.04 21.45
CA THR A 43 14.51 12.69 21.45
C THR A 43 14.33 12.20 22.89
N LEU A 44 13.09 12.16 23.37
CA LEU A 44 12.75 11.53 24.65
C LEU A 44 12.61 10.02 24.44
N ARG A 45 13.39 9.22 25.19
CA ARG A 45 13.43 7.76 25.06
C ARG A 45 13.22 7.08 26.42
N GLY A 46 12.40 6.03 26.43
CA GLY A 46 12.12 5.25 27.65
C GLY A 46 13.23 4.26 28.00
N VAL A 47 13.86 3.63 27.00
CA VAL A 47 15.00 2.71 27.18
C VAL A 47 16.13 3.06 26.20
N PRO A 48 17.41 2.85 26.58
CA PRO A 48 18.56 3.20 25.73
C PRO A 48 18.54 2.57 24.33
N ASP A 49 18.10 1.32 24.23
CA ASP A 49 18.13 0.54 22.99
C ASP A 49 17.00 0.88 21.99
N ALA A 50 16.03 1.72 22.37
CA ALA A 50 14.90 2.07 21.51
C ALA A 50 15.32 2.70 20.16
N ILE A 51 16.52 3.28 20.07
CA ILE A 51 17.07 3.85 18.82
C ILE A 51 17.42 2.77 17.80
N ARG A 52 17.89 1.60 18.25
CA ARG A 52 18.19 0.46 17.36
C ARG A 52 16.94 -0.22 16.82
N GLY A 53 15.77 0.14 17.36
CA GLY A 53 14.52 -0.55 17.12
C GLY A 53 14.39 -1.81 17.96
N TYR A 54 13.24 -2.45 17.85
CA TYR A 54 12.94 -3.71 18.52
C TYR A 54 12.75 -4.80 17.48
N ASP A 55 13.13 -6.03 17.83
CA ASP A 55 12.79 -7.19 17.01
C ASP A 55 11.27 -7.36 16.95
N LEU A 56 10.77 -7.76 15.78
CA LEU A 56 9.34 -7.96 15.57
C LEU A 56 8.77 -9.08 16.48
N GLU A 57 9.60 -10.07 16.83
CA GLU A 57 9.24 -11.13 17.77
C GLU A 57 9.06 -10.59 19.19
N TYR A 58 9.99 -9.76 19.65
CA TYR A 58 9.86 -9.08 20.94
C TYR A 58 8.60 -8.21 20.99
N LEU A 59 8.32 -7.43 19.95
CA LEU A 59 7.11 -6.60 19.89
C LEU A 59 5.81 -7.42 19.93
N ALA A 60 5.83 -8.63 19.36
CA ALA A 60 4.65 -9.51 19.34
C ALA A 60 4.21 -9.95 20.74
N ASP A 61 5.13 -10.10 21.69
CA ASP A 61 4.82 -10.54 23.06
C ASP A 61 3.92 -9.54 23.81
N PHE A 62 3.84 -8.29 23.34
CA PHE A 62 3.08 -7.23 24.01
C PHE A 62 1.74 -6.91 23.34
N VAL A 63 1.38 -7.57 22.24
CA VAL A 63 0.14 -7.29 21.50
C VAL A 63 -0.59 -8.57 21.12
N ASP A 64 -1.92 -8.52 21.11
CA ASP A 64 -2.74 -9.65 20.67
C ASP A 64 -2.78 -9.70 19.13
N LEU A 65 -1.82 -10.42 18.53
CA LEU A 65 -1.76 -10.56 17.07
C LEU A 65 -2.94 -11.31 16.49
N ASP A 66 -3.57 -12.22 17.22
CA ASP A 66 -4.68 -13.03 16.70
C ASP A 66 -5.89 -12.16 16.36
N LYS A 67 -6.10 -11.09 17.13
CA LYS A 67 -7.14 -10.08 16.86
C LYS A 67 -6.87 -9.22 15.62
N PHE A 68 -5.61 -9.02 15.26
CA PHE A 68 -5.19 -8.17 14.13
C PHE A 68 -4.63 -8.97 12.96
N LYS A 69 -4.80 -10.31 12.98
CA LYS A 69 -4.41 -11.15 11.86
C LYS A 69 -5.23 -10.75 10.64
N PRO A 70 -4.56 -10.35 9.55
CA PRO A 70 -5.25 -9.95 8.34
C PRO A 70 -6.07 -11.12 7.76
N TYR A 71 -7.40 -10.94 7.65
CA TYR A 71 -8.27 -11.93 6.97
C TYR A 71 -7.91 -11.98 5.48
N ILE A 72 -7.41 -13.11 5.00
CA ILE A 72 -7.02 -13.29 3.59
C ILE A 72 -8.28 -13.63 2.78
N GLY A 73 -9.10 -12.63 2.49
CA GLY A 73 -10.19 -12.70 1.52
C GLY A 73 -9.85 -11.89 0.27
N ARG A 74 -10.47 -12.21 -0.88
CA ARG A 74 -10.34 -11.40 -2.12
C ARG A 74 -10.72 -9.92 -1.90
N SER A 75 -11.52 -9.63 -0.87
CA SER A 75 -12.02 -8.30 -0.51
C SER A 75 -11.15 -7.53 0.50
N ASN A 76 -10.20 -8.17 1.18
CA ASN A 76 -9.43 -7.49 2.22
C ASN A 76 -8.02 -7.20 1.73
N VAL A 77 -7.95 -6.16 0.91
CA VAL A 77 -6.72 -5.67 0.31
C VAL A 77 -5.71 -5.20 1.37
N GLU A 78 -6.19 -4.54 2.42
CA GLU A 78 -5.34 -4.02 3.51
C GLU A 78 -4.68 -5.16 4.31
N ALA A 79 -5.27 -6.35 4.24
CA ALA A 79 -4.79 -7.56 4.89
C ALA A 79 -3.40 -8.02 4.40
N VAL A 80 -2.98 -7.60 3.20
CA VAL A 80 -1.69 -8.00 2.63
C VAL A 80 -0.52 -7.19 3.22
N GLY A 81 -0.81 -6.16 4.02
CA GLY A 81 0.22 -5.23 4.52
C GLY A 81 0.78 -4.32 3.44
N LEU A 82 0.06 -4.15 2.33
CA LEU A 82 0.38 -3.17 1.30
C LEU A 82 -0.51 -1.94 1.50
N SER A 83 0.08 -0.76 1.33
CA SER A 83 -0.69 0.48 1.27
C SER A 83 -1.78 0.41 0.19
N ARG A 84 -2.87 1.18 0.38
CA ARG A 84 -3.98 1.30 -0.59
C ARG A 84 -3.44 1.61 -1.99
N ASN A 85 -2.49 2.54 -2.08
CA ASN A 85 -1.77 2.90 -3.30
C ASN A 85 -1.09 1.70 -3.97
N CYS A 86 -0.25 0.98 -3.22
CA CYS A 86 0.46 -0.18 -3.73
C CYS A 86 -0.49 -1.29 -4.17
N THR A 87 -1.66 -1.44 -3.53
CA THR A 87 -2.60 -2.45 -4.00
C THR A 87 -3.25 -2.04 -5.32
N VAL A 88 -3.80 -0.82 -5.43
CA VAL A 88 -4.37 -0.36 -6.71
C VAL A 88 -3.35 -0.53 -7.82
N PHE A 89 -2.10 -0.13 -7.58
CA PHE A 89 -1.02 -0.31 -8.53
C PHE A 89 -0.82 -1.79 -8.90
N ASN A 90 -0.70 -2.69 -7.93
CA ASN A 90 -0.42 -4.10 -8.19
C ASN A 90 -1.56 -4.84 -8.90
N LEU A 91 -2.81 -4.55 -8.56
CA LEU A 91 -3.97 -5.18 -9.20
C LEU A 91 -4.15 -4.65 -10.62
N VAL A 92 -4.15 -3.33 -10.78
CA VAL A 92 -4.45 -2.71 -12.08
C VAL A 92 -3.27 -2.86 -13.05
N SER A 93 -2.02 -2.81 -12.60
CA SER A 93 -0.87 -3.05 -13.50
C SER A 93 -0.93 -4.43 -14.13
N ARG A 94 -1.20 -5.50 -13.35
CA ARG A 94 -1.35 -6.86 -13.88
C ARG A 94 -2.49 -6.97 -14.88
N TRP A 95 -3.61 -6.31 -14.61
CA TRP A 95 -4.71 -6.23 -15.57
C TRP A 95 -4.27 -5.48 -16.84
N ALA A 96 -3.62 -4.33 -16.71
CA ALA A 96 -3.20 -3.48 -17.82
C ALA A 96 -2.23 -4.20 -18.75
N HIS A 97 -1.22 -4.88 -18.19
CA HIS A 97 -0.28 -5.72 -18.93
C HIS A 97 -0.97 -6.78 -19.81
N LYS A 98 -2.02 -7.42 -19.29
CA LYS A 98 -2.74 -8.47 -20.02
C LYS A 98 -3.63 -7.92 -21.14
N ASN A 99 -4.04 -6.66 -21.05
CA ASN A 99 -5.08 -6.11 -21.92
C ASN A 99 -4.57 -5.09 -22.93
N VAL A 100 -3.43 -4.43 -22.70
CA VAL A 100 -2.95 -3.32 -23.55
C VAL A 100 -2.94 -3.63 -25.05
N LEU A 101 -2.49 -4.83 -25.44
CA LEU A 101 -2.39 -5.21 -26.85
C LEU A 101 -3.77 -5.33 -27.51
N ALA A 102 -4.76 -5.88 -26.79
CA ALA A 102 -6.13 -5.98 -27.29
C ALA A 102 -6.75 -4.60 -27.50
N PHE A 103 -6.52 -3.66 -26.56
CA PHE A 103 -7.01 -2.28 -26.70
C PHE A 103 -6.33 -1.55 -27.86
N LYS A 104 -5.02 -1.75 -28.07
CA LYS A 104 -4.30 -1.23 -29.25
C LYS A 104 -4.90 -1.77 -30.56
N GLN A 105 -5.15 -3.07 -30.64
CA GLN A 105 -5.76 -3.71 -31.82
C GLN A 105 -7.19 -3.20 -32.09
N GLN A 106 -7.93 -2.82 -31.05
CA GLN A 106 -9.25 -2.19 -31.16
C GLN A 106 -9.19 -0.71 -31.57
N GLY A 107 -8.00 -0.16 -31.85
CA GLY A 107 -7.83 1.21 -32.31
C GLY A 107 -7.95 2.27 -31.21
N TYR A 108 -7.77 1.90 -29.94
CA TYR A 108 -7.79 2.89 -28.86
C TYR A 108 -6.65 3.90 -29.01
N THR A 109 -6.95 5.16 -28.67
CA THR A 109 -5.91 6.18 -28.49
C THR A 109 -5.30 6.08 -27.09
N VAL A 110 -4.12 6.68 -26.89
CA VAL A 110 -3.49 6.82 -25.56
C VAL A 110 -4.46 7.41 -24.54
N GLN A 111 -5.27 8.39 -24.94
CA GLN A 111 -6.25 9.03 -24.05
C GLN A 111 -7.42 8.10 -23.70
N GLY A 112 -7.90 7.33 -24.67
CA GLY A 112 -8.91 6.30 -24.43
C GLY A 112 -8.40 5.22 -23.47
N TRP A 113 -7.17 4.76 -23.68
CA TRP A 113 -6.51 3.81 -22.79
C TRP A 113 -6.34 4.35 -21.37
N LEU A 114 -5.85 5.59 -21.23
CA LEU A 114 -5.70 6.23 -19.93
C LEU A 114 -7.03 6.33 -19.17
N LYS A 115 -8.13 6.63 -19.86
CA LYS A 115 -9.47 6.66 -19.27
C LYS A 115 -9.89 5.29 -18.75
N GLU A 116 -9.62 4.24 -19.52
CA GLU A 116 -9.92 2.87 -19.12
C GLU A 116 -9.09 2.43 -17.90
N VAL A 117 -7.77 2.64 -17.93
CA VAL A 117 -6.91 2.34 -16.78
C VAL A 117 -7.36 3.12 -15.54
N HIS A 118 -7.75 4.39 -15.71
CA HIS A 118 -8.28 5.20 -14.62
C HIS A 118 -9.60 4.63 -14.06
N TYR A 119 -10.52 4.22 -14.92
CA TYR A 119 -11.76 3.55 -14.51
C TYR A 119 -11.46 2.28 -13.69
N GLN A 120 -10.51 1.45 -14.14
CA GLN A 120 -10.08 0.26 -13.40
C GLN A 120 -9.48 0.61 -12.04
N CYS A 121 -8.64 1.65 -11.95
CA CYS A 121 -8.11 2.14 -10.67
C CYS A 121 -9.21 2.65 -9.74
N MET A 122 -10.19 3.41 -10.26
CA MET A 122 -11.31 3.91 -9.46
C MET A 122 -12.19 2.79 -8.94
N ARG A 123 -12.40 1.74 -9.74
CA ARG A 123 -13.13 0.54 -9.31
C ARG A 123 -12.46 -0.13 -8.11
N VAL A 124 -11.16 -0.42 -8.20
CA VAL A 124 -10.41 -1.02 -7.07
C VAL A 124 -10.37 -0.07 -5.87
N ASN A 125 -10.27 1.24 -6.09
CA ASN A 125 -10.29 2.22 -5.00
C ASN A 125 -11.65 2.27 -4.27
N GLY A 126 -12.74 1.99 -4.98
CA GLY A 126 -14.08 1.92 -4.40
C GLY A 126 -14.31 0.73 -3.46
N ASP A 127 -13.46 -0.30 -3.56
CA ASP A 127 -13.53 -1.49 -2.68
C ASP A 127 -12.93 -1.22 -1.28
N PHE A 128 -12.23 -0.09 -1.08
CA PHE A 128 -11.68 0.26 0.23
C PHE A 128 -12.76 0.82 1.17
N PRO A 129 -12.72 0.49 2.48
CA PRO A 129 -13.58 1.12 3.48
C PRO A 129 -13.43 2.65 3.52
N VAL A 130 -12.20 3.13 3.29
CA VAL A 130 -11.89 4.56 3.13
C VAL A 130 -11.12 4.75 1.81
N PRO A 131 -11.81 5.10 0.72
CA PRO A 131 -11.18 5.34 -0.57
C PRO A 131 -10.10 6.42 -0.53
N MET A 132 -9.08 6.28 -1.37
CA MET A 132 -8.09 7.33 -1.60
C MET A 132 -8.72 8.50 -2.37
N TRP A 133 -8.11 9.68 -2.27
CA TRP A 133 -8.54 10.85 -3.03
C TRP A 133 -8.32 10.63 -4.53
N GLU A 134 -9.23 11.17 -5.35
CA GLU A 134 -9.18 11.01 -6.81
C GLU A 134 -7.84 11.47 -7.41
N LYS A 135 -7.23 12.53 -6.87
CA LYS A 135 -5.91 13.01 -7.30
C LYS A 135 -4.84 11.93 -7.15
N GLU A 136 -4.86 11.16 -6.07
CA GLU A 136 -3.93 10.07 -5.84
C GLU A 136 -4.17 8.93 -6.83
N VAL A 137 -5.43 8.54 -7.03
CA VAL A 137 -5.81 7.50 -8.01
C VAL A 137 -5.40 7.88 -9.43
N LYS A 138 -5.55 9.16 -9.80
CA LYS A 138 -5.15 9.70 -11.11
C LYS A 138 -3.63 9.63 -11.33
N CYS A 139 -2.82 9.81 -10.28
CA CYS A 139 -1.38 9.62 -10.37
C CYS A 139 -1.02 8.16 -10.63
N ILE A 140 -1.65 7.23 -9.92
CA ILE A 140 -1.45 5.78 -10.11
C ILE A 140 -1.84 5.37 -11.53
N SER A 141 -3.02 5.78 -12.00
CA SER A 141 -3.52 5.40 -13.32
C SER A 141 -2.62 5.91 -14.45
N LYS A 142 -2.11 7.15 -14.34
CA LYS A 142 -1.13 7.70 -15.29
C LYS A 142 0.16 6.89 -15.32
N SER A 143 0.70 6.53 -14.15
CA SER A 143 1.93 5.74 -14.05
C SER A 143 1.80 4.41 -14.79
N ILE A 144 0.72 3.67 -14.52
CA ILE A 144 0.45 2.38 -15.17
C ILE A 144 0.19 2.54 -16.66
N ALA A 145 -0.75 3.43 -17.03
CA ALA A 145 -1.21 3.57 -18.40
C ALA A 145 -0.06 3.95 -19.33
N ASN A 146 0.74 4.96 -18.96
CA ASN A 146 1.86 5.42 -19.76
C ASN A 146 2.91 4.33 -19.91
N TRP A 147 3.33 3.71 -18.79
CA TRP A 147 4.39 2.72 -18.85
C TRP A 147 3.98 1.52 -19.72
N VAL A 148 2.77 0.98 -19.54
CA VAL A 148 2.32 -0.19 -20.32
C VAL A 148 2.10 0.17 -21.79
N TRP A 149 1.54 1.34 -22.10
CA TRP A 149 1.25 1.75 -23.47
C TRP A 149 2.51 1.92 -24.33
N TYR A 150 3.55 2.54 -23.77
CA TYR A 150 4.81 2.80 -24.48
C TYR A 150 5.79 1.65 -24.43
N LYS A 151 5.62 0.69 -23.50
CA LYS A 151 6.58 -0.42 -23.34
C LYS A 151 6.26 -1.65 -24.19
N PHE A 152 4.99 -1.88 -24.51
CA PHE A 152 4.55 -3.04 -25.28
C PHE A 152 3.94 -2.59 -26.58
N ASP A 153 4.37 -3.20 -27.69
CA ASP A 153 3.83 -2.98 -29.04
C ASP A 153 2.96 -4.16 -29.48
#